data_AF-K1TIJ4-F1
#
_entry.id   AF-K1TIJ4-F1
#
_cell.length_a   1.000
_cell.length_b   1.000
_cell.length_c   1.000
_cell.angle_alpha   90.00
_cell.angle_beta   90.00
_cell.angle_gamma   90.00
#
_symmetry.space_group_name_H-M   'P 1'
#
loop_
_entity.id
_entity.type
_entity.pdbx_description
1 polymer ?
#
loop_
_entity_poly.entity_id
_entity_poly.type
_entity_poly.pdbx_seq_one_letter_code
_entity_poly.pdbx_strand_id
1 'polypeptide(L)'
;CSSRRTTKGQSLASDVESFGDLGLFQTTTNVNNELLVLQSPSIMLEVVKRLHLDMNYHIPGRFQDRVAYGASLPLTVSLPELTENESARFTLKVRPGGEVELSEFVRNGEEIPSEKVIKGNLTDTLTTPLGRVKITPTPYYDIDRGCQLKVSRTGLYGAVGSYSGNLTVTLSDKKASAIDLT
;
A
#
# COMPACT_ATOMS: atom_id res chain seq x y z
N CYS A 1 -81.06 -1.88 -31.49
CA CYS A 1 -79.82 -1.09 -31.30
C CYS A 1 -79.79 -0.64 -29.83
N SER A 2 -78.72 -0.65 -29.04
CA SER A 2 -77.33 -1.16 -29.15
C SER A 2 -76.73 -1.18 -27.72
N SER A 3 -75.66 -1.88 -27.34
CA SER A 3 -74.69 -2.76 -28.04
C SER A 3 -74.07 -3.78 -27.03
N ARG A 4 -73.04 -4.54 -27.41
CA ARG A 4 -72.16 -5.29 -26.46
C ARG A 4 -70.91 -4.49 -26.10
N ARG A 5 -70.40 -4.64 -24.87
CA ARG A 5 -68.98 -5.01 -24.59
C ARG A 5 -68.71 -5.29 -23.11
N THR A 6 -67.73 -6.18 -22.88
CA THR A 6 -67.10 -6.47 -21.59
C THR A 6 -65.73 -5.79 -21.51
N THR A 7 -65.31 -5.41 -20.29
CA THR A 7 -63.94 -5.10 -19.79
C THR A 7 -64.10 -4.41 -18.43
N LYS A 8 -63.27 -4.61 -17.40
CA LYS A 8 -62.06 -5.43 -17.22
C LYS A 8 -61.93 -5.71 -15.71
N GLY A 9 -61.35 -6.84 -15.29
CA GLY A 9 -61.03 -7.05 -13.87
C GLY A 9 -59.97 -6.06 -13.38
N GLN A 10 -60.21 -5.41 -12.24
CA GLN A 10 -59.39 -4.30 -11.75
C GLN A 10 -59.23 -4.35 -10.21
N SER A 11 -58.51 -5.35 -9.70
CA SER A 11 -58.17 -5.45 -8.26
C SER A 11 -57.07 -6.50 -7.96
N LEU A 12 -55.98 -6.55 -8.74
CA LEU A 12 -54.81 -7.41 -8.47
C LEU A 12 -53.45 -6.79 -8.88
N ALA A 13 -53.41 -5.53 -9.29
CA ALA A 13 -52.19 -4.86 -9.77
C ALA A 13 -51.63 -3.81 -8.79
N SER A 14 -52.42 -3.39 -7.79
CA SER A 14 -52.02 -2.41 -6.76
C SER A 14 -51.05 -2.98 -5.73
N ASP A 15 -51.13 -4.29 -5.48
CA ASP A 15 -50.52 -4.88 -4.29
C ASP A 15 -49.06 -5.32 -4.54
N VAL A 16 -48.54 -5.13 -5.76
CA VAL A 16 -47.12 -5.35 -6.11
C VAL A 16 -46.28 -4.10 -5.85
N GLU A 17 -46.86 -2.90 -5.88
CA GLU A 17 -46.15 -1.65 -5.55
C GLU A 17 -45.80 -1.58 -4.05
N SER A 18 -46.61 -2.19 -3.18
CA SER A 18 -46.41 -2.16 -1.72
C SER A 18 -45.31 -3.09 -1.19
N PHE A 19 -44.74 -3.98 -2.01
CA PHE A 19 -43.57 -4.79 -1.64
C PHE A 19 -42.23 -4.11 -2.00
N GLY A 20 -42.25 -3.00 -2.74
CA GLY A 20 -41.05 -2.22 -3.05
C GLY A 20 -40.47 -1.46 -1.84
N ASP A 21 -41.27 -1.24 -0.79
CA ASP A 21 -40.85 -0.53 0.42
C ASP A 21 -40.14 -1.45 1.44
N LEU A 22 -40.13 -2.77 1.20
CA LEU A 22 -39.36 -3.74 2.01
C LEU A 22 -37.89 -3.82 1.57
N GLY A 23 -37.15 -2.73 1.80
CA GLY A 23 -35.77 -2.83 2.31
C GLY A 23 -34.65 -3.30 1.36
N LEU A 24 -34.61 -2.90 0.08
CA LEU A 24 -33.54 -3.32 -0.85
C LEU A 24 -32.73 -2.22 -1.57
N PHE A 25 -33.01 -0.92 -1.40
CA PHE A 25 -32.34 0.15 -2.18
C PHE A 25 -31.84 1.37 -1.36
N GLN A 26 -31.31 1.17 -0.15
CA GLN A 26 -30.58 2.19 0.61
C GLN A 26 -29.04 2.15 0.39
N THR A 27 -28.57 1.65 -0.74
CA THR A 27 -27.12 1.58 -1.08
C THR A 27 -26.49 2.94 -1.42
N THR A 28 -27.28 3.99 -1.62
CA THR A 28 -26.79 5.33 -2.04
C THR A 28 -26.28 6.20 -0.90
N THR A 29 -26.74 6.01 0.34
CA THR A 29 -26.27 6.76 1.51
C THR A 29 -24.93 6.28 2.06
N ASN A 30 -24.53 5.03 1.76
CA ASN A 30 -23.31 4.45 2.32
C ASN A 30 -22.04 4.92 1.59
N VAL A 31 -22.08 5.06 0.26
CA VAL A 31 -20.88 5.38 -0.55
C VAL A 31 -20.27 6.74 -0.18
N ASN A 32 -21.09 7.74 0.17
CA ASN A 32 -20.59 9.04 0.64
C ASN A 32 -19.88 8.96 1.99
N ASN A 33 -20.31 8.06 2.89
CA ASN A 33 -19.63 7.81 4.16
C ASN A 33 -18.33 7.03 3.93
N GLU A 34 -18.34 6.01 3.06
CA GLU A 34 -17.15 5.24 2.69
C GLU A 34 -16.07 6.11 2.02
N LEU A 35 -16.47 7.04 1.14
CA LEU A 35 -15.58 8.06 0.56
C LEU A 35 -14.90 8.91 1.63
N LEU A 36 -15.66 9.40 2.62
CA LEU A 36 -15.13 10.20 3.73
C LEU A 36 -14.22 9.38 4.66
N VAL A 37 -14.52 8.09 4.82
CA VAL A 37 -13.74 7.14 5.63
C VAL A 37 -12.42 6.80 4.94
N LEU A 38 -12.40 6.54 3.63
CA LEU A 38 -11.17 6.32 2.85
C LEU A 38 -10.24 7.54 2.84
N GLN A 39 -10.80 8.74 2.81
CA GLN A 39 -10.03 9.99 2.95
C GLN A 39 -9.59 10.30 4.39
N SER A 40 -10.05 9.54 5.40
CA SER A 40 -9.70 9.82 6.78
C SER A 40 -8.23 9.51 7.08
N PRO A 41 -7.50 10.39 7.80
CA PRO A 41 -6.10 10.14 8.17
C PRO A 41 -5.89 8.83 8.95
N SER A 42 -6.92 8.37 9.69
CA SER A 42 -6.90 7.09 10.42
C SER A 42 -6.89 5.86 9.51
N ILE A 43 -7.64 5.87 8.40
CA ILE A 43 -7.63 4.76 7.45
C ILE A 43 -6.36 4.78 6.61
N MET A 44 -5.88 5.96 6.17
CA MET A 44 -4.61 6.07 5.47
C MET A 44 -3.42 5.63 6.33
N LEU A 45 -3.45 5.89 7.64
CA LEU A 45 -2.50 5.33 8.62
C LEU A 45 -2.55 3.79 8.64
N GLU A 46 -3.73 3.19 8.62
CA GLU A 46 -3.90 1.74 8.58
C GLU A 46 -3.40 1.13 7.26
N VAL A 47 -3.70 1.76 6.12
CA VAL A 47 -3.24 1.34 4.78
C VAL A 47 -1.71 1.35 4.71
N VAL A 48 -1.06 2.43 5.14
CA VAL A 48 0.41 2.53 5.16
C VAL A 48 1.02 1.45 6.05
N LYS A 49 0.44 1.20 7.25
CA LYS A 49 0.90 0.13 8.16
C LYS A 49 0.73 -1.27 7.58
N ARG A 50 -0.44 -1.57 6.99
CA ARG A 50 -0.79 -2.92 6.49
C ARG A 50 -0.08 -3.29 5.19
N LEU A 51 0.25 -2.31 4.36
CA LEU A 51 0.94 -2.51 3.08
C LEU A 51 2.43 -2.15 3.12
N HIS A 52 2.95 -1.74 4.28
CA HIS A 52 4.35 -1.29 4.48
C HIS A 52 4.80 -0.21 3.48
N LEU A 53 3.93 0.76 3.20
CA LEU A 53 4.20 1.84 2.24
C LEU A 53 5.24 2.86 2.75
N ASP A 54 5.67 2.72 4.00
CA ASP A 54 6.84 3.43 4.55
C ASP A 54 8.16 2.91 3.96
N MET A 55 8.21 1.64 3.51
CA MET A 55 9.40 1.00 2.96
C MET A 55 9.51 1.15 1.44
N ASN A 56 10.61 1.75 0.97
CA ASN A 56 10.89 2.04 -0.42
C ASN A 56 12.20 1.39 -0.87
N TYR A 57 12.21 0.83 -2.08
CA TYR A 57 13.32 0.03 -2.62
C TYR A 57 13.67 0.46 -4.04
N HIS A 58 14.96 0.63 -4.32
CA HIS A 58 15.46 0.99 -5.65
C HIS A 58 16.67 0.13 -6.05
N ILE A 59 16.65 -0.41 -7.26
CA ILE A 59 17.80 -1.07 -7.88
C ILE A 59 18.68 0.00 -8.54
N PRO A 60 19.98 0.10 -8.22
CA PRO A 60 20.88 1.04 -8.86
C PRO A 60 20.93 0.87 -10.39
N GLY A 61 20.68 1.96 -11.11
CA GLY A 61 20.75 1.99 -12.57
C GLY A 61 21.98 2.74 -13.09
N ARG A 62 22.18 2.73 -14.41
CA ARG A 62 23.30 3.48 -15.05
C ARG A 62 23.11 5.00 -15.03
N PHE A 63 21.87 5.47 -15.06
CA PHE A 63 21.51 6.89 -15.17
C PHE A 63 20.46 7.32 -14.13
N GLN A 64 19.51 6.43 -13.82
CA GLN A 64 18.50 6.62 -12.80
C GLN A 64 18.26 5.28 -12.09
N ASP A 65 18.08 5.32 -10.77
CA ASP A 65 17.71 4.13 -10.01
C ASP A 65 16.28 3.68 -10.37
N ARG A 66 16.05 2.38 -10.44
CA ARG A 66 14.75 1.80 -10.81
C ARG A 66 14.00 1.35 -9.56
N VAL A 67 12.77 1.81 -9.38
CA VAL A 67 11.88 1.38 -8.30
C VAL A 67 11.68 -0.15 -8.35
N ALA A 68 11.75 -0.82 -7.19
CA ALA A 68 11.63 -2.26 -7.05
C ALA A 68 10.39 -2.62 -6.22
N TYR A 69 9.37 -3.22 -6.85
CA TYR A 69 8.13 -3.68 -6.22
C TYR A 69 7.59 -4.93 -6.93
N GLY A 70 6.83 -5.76 -6.21
CA GLY A 70 6.28 -7.00 -6.75
C GLY A 70 7.39 -7.92 -7.29
N ALA A 71 7.27 -8.35 -8.54
CA ALA A 71 8.22 -9.25 -9.19
C ALA A 71 9.64 -8.67 -9.41
N SER A 72 9.84 -7.35 -9.28
CA SER A 72 11.16 -6.74 -9.37
C SER A 72 11.85 -6.54 -8.02
N LEU A 73 11.21 -6.90 -6.90
CA LEU A 73 11.77 -6.76 -5.56
C LEU A 73 12.33 -8.11 -5.06
N PRO A 74 13.65 -8.35 -5.10
CA PRO A 74 14.22 -9.63 -4.70
C PRO A 74 14.20 -9.83 -3.17
N LEU A 75 14.37 -8.77 -2.38
CA LEU A 75 14.51 -8.84 -0.92
C LEU A 75 13.61 -7.80 -0.26
N THR A 76 12.97 -8.16 0.86
CA THR A 76 12.33 -7.22 1.78
C THR A 76 13.20 -6.98 3.01
N VAL A 77 12.99 -5.84 3.66
CA VAL A 77 13.70 -5.41 4.87
C VAL A 77 12.68 -5.08 5.96
N SER A 78 13.01 -5.42 7.21
CA SER A 78 12.32 -4.95 8.41
C SER A 78 13.30 -4.26 9.36
N LEU A 79 12.86 -3.12 9.91
CA LEU A 79 13.61 -2.22 10.79
C LEU A 79 12.85 -2.05 12.13
N PRO A 80 12.71 -3.10 12.95
CA PRO A 80 11.81 -3.13 14.12
C PRO A 80 12.16 -2.16 15.25
N GLU A 81 13.33 -1.52 15.21
CA GLU A 81 13.83 -0.63 16.26
C GLU A 81 13.75 0.86 15.89
N LEU A 82 13.28 1.18 14.68
CA LEU A 82 12.95 2.55 14.31
C LEU A 82 11.53 2.89 14.75
N THR A 83 11.38 4.02 15.44
CA THR A 83 10.06 4.52 15.86
C THR A 83 9.21 4.95 14.66
N GLU A 84 7.92 5.20 14.87
CA GLU A 84 7.01 5.57 13.78
C GLU A 84 7.48 6.79 12.98
N ASN A 85 8.11 7.78 13.61
CA ASN A 85 8.46 9.03 12.93
C ASN A 85 9.83 9.00 12.22
N GLU A 86 10.63 7.97 12.47
CA GLU A 86 12.02 7.95 12.00
C GLU A 86 12.15 7.50 10.55
N SER A 87 12.90 8.29 9.78
CA SER A 87 13.34 7.89 8.45
C SER A 87 14.72 7.25 8.51
N ALA A 88 14.99 6.33 7.60
CA ALA A 88 16.29 5.71 7.48
C ALA A 88 16.60 5.35 6.02
N ARG A 89 17.87 5.27 5.67
CA ARG A 89 18.33 4.83 4.35
C ARG A 89 19.67 4.11 4.48
N PHE A 90 19.88 3.10 3.65
CA PHE A 90 21.14 2.37 3.53
C PHE A 90 21.20 1.60 2.20
N THR A 91 22.41 1.22 1.80
CA THR A 91 22.64 0.33 0.67
C THR A 91 22.76 -1.10 1.17
N LEU A 92 21.92 -1.98 0.61
CA LEU A 92 21.92 -3.43 0.79
C LEU A 92 22.49 -4.07 -0.47
N LYS A 93 23.59 -4.81 -0.32
CA LYS A 93 24.16 -5.63 -1.38
C LYS A 93 24.21 -7.08 -0.92
N VAL A 94 23.86 -8.00 -1.81
CA VAL A 94 24.00 -9.44 -1.58
C VAL A 94 24.78 -10.02 -2.74
N ARG A 95 25.86 -10.71 -2.42
CA ARG A 95 26.74 -11.35 -3.41
C ARG A 95 26.17 -12.72 -3.81
N PRO A 96 26.59 -13.26 -4.98
CA PRO A 96 26.40 -14.68 -5.29
C PRO A 96 26.78 -15.57 -4.10
N GLY A 97 25.90 -16.50 -3.72
CA GLY A 97 26.08 -17.35 -2.54
C GLY A 97 25.55 -16.78 -1.21
N GLY A 98 24.99 -15.56 -1.20
CA GLY A 98 24.19 -15.05 -0.07
C GLY A 98 24.92 -14.21 0.98
N GLU A 99 26.21 -13.87 0.78
CA GLU A 99 26.92 -12.90 1.64
C GLU A 99 26.27 -11.51 1.51
N VAL A 100 25.78 -10.98 2.63
CA VAL A 100 25.17 -9.65 2.76
C VAL A 100 26.22 -8.62 3.14
N GLU A 101 26.16 -7.45 2.50
CA GLU A 101 26.94 -6.25 2.79
C GLU A 101 25.99 -5.05 2.96
N LEU A 102 26.05 -4.38 4.10
CA LEU A 102 25.28 -3.16 4.41
C LEU A 102 26.21 -1.95 4.60
N SER A 103 25.86 -0.82 3.97
CA SER A 103 26.65 0.43 3.99
C SER A 103 25.78 1.68 3.82
N GLU A 104 26.40 2.87 3.87
CA GLU A 104 25.75 4.15 3.52
C GLU A 104 24.53 4.48 4.40
N PHE A 105 24.66 4.23 5.71
CA PHE A 105 23.59 4.43 6.69
C PHE A 105 23.27 5.91 6.90
N VAL A 106 21.98 6.24 6.86
CA VAL A 106 21.42 7.56 7.16
C VAL A 106 20.21 7.38 8.07
N ARG A 107 20.06 8.22 9.10
CA ARG A 107 18.90 8.25 10.01
C ARG A 107 18.40 9.68 10.13
N ASN A 108 17.10 9.90 9.95
CA ASN A 108 16.45 11.21 10.03
C ASN A 108 17.08 12.31 9.13
N GLY A 109 17.73 11.90 8.03
CA GLY A 109 18.45 12.79 7.11
C GLY A 109 19.94 12.96 7.41
N GLU A 110 20.42 12.57 8.60
CA GLU A 110 21.83 12.65 8.99
C GLU A 110 22.57 11.37 8.58
N GLU A 111 23.69 11.52 7.87
CA GLU A 111 24.58 10.40 7.56
C GLU A 111 25.26 9.90 8.84
N ILE A 112 25.25 8.59 9.07
CA ILE A 112 25.93 7.98 10.20
C ILE A 112 27.31 7.53 9.71
N PRO A 113 28.42 8.13 10.20
CA PRO A 113 29.77 7.74 9.82
C PRO A 113 30.00 6.26 10.14
N SER A 114 30.30 5.49 9.09
CA SER A 114 30.43 4.04 9.15
C SER A 114 31.74 3.64 8.47
N GLU A 115 32.81 3.52 9.26
CA GLU A 115 34.14 3.15 8.76
C GLU A 115 34.20 1.73 8.16
N LYS A 116 33.19 0.88 8.44
CA LYS A 116 33.17 -0.53 8.05
C LYS A 116 31.81 -0.93 7.51
N VAL A 117 31.84 -1.54 6.32
CA VAL A 117 30.70 -2.30 5.77
C VAL A 117 30.32 -3.41 6.74
N ILE A 118 29.04 -3.48 7.10
CA ILE A 118 28.51 -4.52 7.99
C ILE A 118 28.21 -5.76 7.15
N LYS A 119 28.64 -6.93 7.61
CA LYS A 119 28.55 -8.20 6.89
C LYS A 119 27.76 -9.25 7.67
N GLY A 120 27.14 -10.18 6.94
CA GLY A 120 26.48 -11.37 7.48
C GLY A 120 25.79 -12.17 6.39
N ASN A 121 24.79 -12.98 6.74
CA ASN A 121 24.04 -13.81 5.79
C ASN A 121 22.56 -13.40 5.73
N LEU A 122 21.87 -13.82 4.66
CA LEU A 122 20.43 -13.55 4.46
C LEU A 122 19.50 -14.11 5.55
N THR A 123 19.94 -15.12 6.29
CA THR A 123 19.22 -15.71 7.42
C THR A 123 19.33 -14.91 8.71
N ASP A 124 20.29 -13.98 8.77
CA ASP A 124 20.73 -13.37 10.01
C ASP A 124 19.95 -12.07 10.28
N THR A 125 19.84 -11.70 11.55
CA THR A 125 19.43 -10.34 11.94
C THR A 125 20.69 -9.54 12.23
N LEU A 126 20.99 -8.55 11.40
CA LEU A 126 22.23 -7.79 11.46
C LEU A 126 22.09 -6.59 12.40
N THR A 127 23.00 -6.46 13.36
CA THR A 127 23.09 -5.26 14.21
C THR A 127 23.76 -4.14 13.43
N THR A 128 23.08 -3.00 13.29
CA THR A 128 23.57 -1.82 12.55
C THR A 128 23.38 -0.53 13.35
N PRO A 129 23.89 0.63 12.90
CA PRO A 129 23.60 1.92 13.53
C PRO A 129 22.12 2.34 13.45
N LEU A 130 21.32 1.67 12.62
CA LEU A 130 19.86 1.82 12.57
C LEU A 130 19.12 0.85 13.53
N GLY A 131 19.86 0.14 14.38
CA GLY A 131 19.36 -0.99 15.16
C GLY A 131 19.46 -2.32 14.40
N ARG A 132 18.69 -3.31 14.83
CA ARG A 132 18.56 -4.61 14.15
C ARG A 132 17.87 -4.46 12.80
N VAL A 133 18.50 -5.01 11.76
CA VAL A 133 17.98 -5.11 10.40
C VAL A 133 17.71 -6.59 10.11
N LYS A 134 16.47 -6.93 9.77
CA LYS A 134 16.12 -8.26 9.25
C LYS A 134 15.90 -8.16 7.75
N ILE A 135 16.58 -9.01 7.00
CA ILE A 135 16.40 -9.16 5.55
C ILE A 135 15.59 -10.42 5.31
N THR A 136 14.76 -10.46 4.27
CA THR A 136 13.96 -11.66 3.94
C THR A 136 13.86 -11.80 2.41
N PRO A 137 14.30 -12.93 1.83
CA PRO A 137 14.12 -13.21 0.41
C PRO A 137 12.64 -13.28 0.02
N THR A 138 12.32 -12.73 -1.16
CA THR A 138 11.03 -12.95 -1.81
C THR A 138 11.11 -14.18 -2.74
N PRO A 139 9.98 -14.66 -3.30
CA PRO A 139 9.98 -15.69 -4.35
C PRO A 139 10.74 -15.29 -5.63
N TYR A 140 11.16 -14.03 -5.77
CA TYR A 140 11.90 -13.51 -6.92
C TYR A 140 13.41 -13.34 -6.65
N TYR A 141 13.90 -13.79 -5.50
CA TYR A 141 15.33 -13.79 -5.19
C TYR A 141 16.09 -14.89 -5.93
N ASP A 142 17.20 -14.53 -6.57
CA ASP A 142 18.15 -15.43 -7.24
C ASP A 142 19.49 -15.37 -6.48
N ILE A 143 19.85 -16.46 -5.80
CA ILE A 143 21.05 -16.56 -4.97
C ILE A 143 22.35 -16.60 -5.78
N ASP A 144 22.30 -17.03 -7.03
CA ASP A 144 23.46 -17.16 -7.90
C ASP A 144 23.81 -15.84 -8.59
N ARG A 145 22.80 -14.98 -8.80
CA ARG A 145 23.01 -13.60 -9.29
C ARG A 145 23.41 -12.63 -8.18
N GLY A 146 22.85 -12.80 -6.98
CA GLY A 146 22.86 -11.74 -5.97
C GLY A 146 22.06 -10.50 -6.42
N CYS A 147 22.13 -9.42 -5.65
CA CYS A 147 21.45 -8.17 -5.97
C CYS A 147 22.03 -6.97 -5.22
N GLN A 148 21.68 -5.75 -5.65
CA GLN A 148 21.91 -4.53 -4.88
C GLN A 148 20.62 -3.69 -4.86
N LEU A 149 20.28 -3.17 -3.68
CA LEU A 149 19.13 -2.34 -3.40
C LEU A 149 19.57 -1.13 -2.57
N LYS A 150 19.15 0.06 -2.96
CA LYS A 150 19.05 1.22 -2.07
C LYS A 150 17.73 1.08 -1.32
N VAL A 151 17.80 0.90 -0.01
CA VAL A 151 16.65 0.73 0.88
C VAL A 151 16.44 2.04 1.62
N SER A 152 15.19 2.49 1.70
CA SER A 152 14.83 3.67 2.47
C SER A 152 13.47 3.52 3.14
N ARG A 153 13.40 3.81 4.43
CA ARG A 153 12.16 3.96 5.18
C ARG A 153 11.83 5.44 5.35
N THR A 154 10.61 5.82 5.04
CA THR A 154 10.05 7.13 5.38
C THR A 154 9.39 7.06 6.76
N GLY A 155 9.40 8.15 7.54
CA GLY A 155 8.59 8.21 8.75
C GLY A 155 7.10 8.02 8.44
N LEU A 156 6.38 7.26 9.26
CA LEU A 156 4.99 6.82 9.07
C LEU A 156 4.05 7.97 8.71
N TYR A 157 4.02 9.06 9.49
CA TYR A 157 3.16 10.22 9.18
C TYR A 157 3.63 10.98 7.92
N GLY A 158 4.91 10.90 7.56
CA GLY A 158 5.42 11.41 6.29
C GLY A 158 4.93 10.59 5.11
N ALA A 159 4.88 9.26 5.25
CA ALA A 159 4.26 8.37 4.27
C ALA A 159 2.75 8.63 4.18
N VAL A 160 2.02 8.67 5.30
CA VAL A 160 0.58 9.02 5.33
C VAL A 160 0.32 10.37 4.67
N GLY A 161 1.06 11.42 5.01
CA GLY A 161 0.92 12.73 4.38
C GLY A 161 1.20 12.71 2.87
N SER A 162 2.21 11.96 2.43
CA SER A 162 2.51 11.78 1.01
C SER A 162 1.38 11.07 0.27
N TYR A 163 0.87 9.94 0.78
CA TYR A 163 -0.20 9.21 0.11
C TYR A 163 -1.56 9.92 0.21
N SER A 164 -1.92 10.49 1.36
CA SER A 164 -3.15 11.29 1.51
C SER A 164 -3.13 12.57 0.66
N GLY A 165 -1.96 13.17 0.43
CA GLY A 165 -1.83 14.37 -0.39
C GLY A 165 -1.83 14.10 -1.90
N ASN A 166 -1.44 12.89 -2.32
CA ASN A 166 -1.47 12.49 -3.74
C ASN A 166 -2.77 11.74 -4.11
N LEU A 167 -3.48 11.14 -3.15
CA LEU A 167 -4.71 10.38 -3.41
C LEU A 167 -5.90 11.30 -3.67
N THR A 168 -6.31 11.40 -4.92
CA THR A 168 -7.58 12.01 -5.32
C THR A 168 -8.65 10.94 -5.40
N VAL A 169 -9.72 11.10 -4.63
CA VAL A 169 -10.87 10.19 -4.64
C VAL A 169 -12.10 10.94 -5.13
N THR A 170 -12.68 10.50 -6.25
CA THR A 170 -13.84 11.12 -6.89
C THR A 170 -14.94 10.11 -7.17
N LEU A 171 -16.19 10.52 -6.97
CA LEU A 171 -17.36 9.76 -7.41
C LEU A 171 -17.50 9.86 -8.94
N SER A 172 -17.53 8.73 -9.63
CA SER A 172 -17.65 8.66 -11.09
C SER A 172 -18.96 9.29 -11.61
N ASP A 173 -20.03 9.24 -10.81
CA ASP A 173 -21.28 9.98 -11.01
C ASP A 173 -22.08 10.08 -9.69
N LYS A 174 -23.01 11.04 -9.57
CA LYS A 174 -23.92 11.23 -8.42
C LYS A 174 -24.92 10.08 -8.20
N LYS A 175 -24.91 9.07 -9.07
CA LYS A 175 -25.69 7.82 -8.95
C LYS A 175 -24.82 6.56 -9.00
N ALA A 176 -23.49 6.69 -9.08
CA ALA A 176 -22.59 5.56 -9.21
C ALA A 176 -22.21 4.97 -7.84
N SER A 177 -22.07 3.64 -7.80
CA SER A 177 -21.40 2.91 -6.71
C SER A 177 -19.92 2.63 -7.00
N ALA A 178 -19.38 3.23 -8.06
CA ALA A 178 -17.97 3.17 -8.41
C ALA A 178 -17.22 4.36 -7.80
N ILE A 179 -16.01 4.09 -7.30
CA ILE A 179 -15.10 5.07 -6.71
C ILE A 179 -13.86 5.09 -7.60
N ASP A 180 -13.57 6.24 -8.21
CA ASP A 180 -12.32 6.46 -8.92
C ASP A 180 -11.24 6.94 -7.95
N LEU A 181 -10.08 6.28 -8.03
CA LEU A 181 -8.88 6.54 -7.24
C LEU A 181 -7.77 6.94 -8.21
N THR A 182 -7.23 8.14 -8.05
CA THR A 182 -6.18 8.73 -8.90
C THR A 182 -5.04 9.30 -8.09
#